data_AF-A0A5E4LJX5-F1
#
_entry.id   AF-A0A5E4LJX5-F1
#
_cell.length_a   1.000
_cell.length_b   1.000
_cell.length_c   1.000
_cell.angle_alpha   90.00
_cell.angle_beta   90.00
_cell.angle_gamma   90.00
#
_symmetry.space_group_name_H-M   'P 1'
#
loop_
_entity.id
_entity.type
_entity.pdbx_description
1 polymer ?
#
loop_
_entity_poly.entity_id
_entity_poly.type
_entity_poly.pdbx_seq_one_letter_code
_entity_poly.pdbx_strand_id
1 'polypeptide(L)'
;MPASGSAGKPVFKMPKPIAEPAASDAEITARLMRNCRCQDDFNISDVKLRLEVMEFDPDKPFGLAGKRILDLGCGSHGSIDNLSMRIMPQDSGFFLRDFRLYEPWLCRYAYEGGAIVVGVDIRKQKNERFASYKIDLSKPGALSFMPGRSFDVVVCTSLVDFANVRSGGTSPSLKGSFEDMRRMAGEITKEARRLLVEGGKFLATEGIHYAVYEKIKGKLVKVF
;
A
#
# COMPACT_ATOMS: atom_id res chain seq x y z
N MET A 1 -11.64 1.86 -36.18
CA MET A 1 -10.91 1.67 -34.90
C MET A 1 -11.40 0.38 -34.28
N PRO A 2 -10.55 -0.62 -33.97
CA PRO A 2 -11.01 -1.86 -33.38
C PRO A 2 -11.37 -1.63 -31.91
N ALA A 3 -12.47 -2.25 -31.48
CA ALA A 3 -12.95 -2.23 -30.10
C ALA A 3 -11.85 -2.75 -29.16
N SER A 4 -11.48 -1.94 -28.17
CA SER A 4 -10.60 -2.38 -27.08
C SER A 4 -11.29 -3.51 -26.32
N GLY A 5 -10.80 -4.73 -26.49
CA GLY A 5 -11.27 -5.89 -25.74
C GLY A 5 -11.19 -5.60 -24.25
N SER A 6 -12.31 -5.76 -23.54
CA SER A 6 -12.31 -5.76 -22.09
C SER A 6 -11.48 -6.95 -21.62
N ALA A 7 -10.23 -6.70 -21.22
CA ALA A 7 -9.47 -7.68 -20.47
C ALA A 7 -10.34 -8.09 -19.27
N GLY A 8 -10.73 -9.36 -19.20
CA GLY A 8 -11.57 -9.87 -18.13
C GLY A 8 -10.97 -9.51 -16.77
N LYS A 9 -11.82 -9.16 -15.80
CA LYS A 9 -11.36 -8.89 -14.43
C LYS A 9 -10.54 -10.09 -13.92
N PRO A 10 -9.44 -9.87 -13.20
CA PRO A 10 -8.64 -10.98 -12.68
C PRO A 10 -9.46 -11.85 -11.74
N VAL A 11 -9.22 -13.15 -11.75
CA VAL A 11 -9.81 -14.08 -10.78
C VAL A 11 -9.03 -13.95 -9.48
N PHE A 12 -9.69 -13.52 -8.41
CA PHE A 12 -9.05 -13.42 -7.09
C PHE A 12 -8.80 -14.82 -6.52
N LYS A 13 -7.55 -15.05 -6.08
CA LYS A 13 -7.20 -16.16 -5.20
C LYS A 13 -6.40 -15.60 -4.04
N MET A 14 -6.85 -15.88 -2.81
CA MET A 14 -6.09 -15.53 -1.63
C MET A 14 -4.77 -16.32 -1.63
N PRO A 15 -3.60 -15.67 -1.50
CA PRO A 15 -2.35 -16.41 -1.38
C PRO A 15 -2.34 -17.27 -0.13
N LYS A 16 -1.56 -18.36 -0.18
CA LYS A 16 -1.34 -19.21 0.99
C LYS A 16 -0.38 -18.52 1.96
N PRO A 17 -0.48 -18.78 3.27
CA PRO A 17 0.56 -18.39 4.22
C PRO A 17 1.93 -18.91 3.78
N ILE A 18 2.97 -18.18 4.16
CA ILE A 18 4.35 -18.64 3.98
C ILE A 18 4.56 -19.84 4.91
N ALA A 19 5.28 -20.86 4.42
CA ALA A 19 5.65 -22.03 5.22
C ALA A 19 6.83 -21.76 6.16
N GLU A 20 7.60 -20.70 5.90
CA GLU A 20 8.74 -20.27 6.70
C GLU A 20 8.27 -19.55 7.96
N PRO A 21 8.96 -19.73 9.10
CA PRO A 21 8.66 -18.98 10.32
C PRO A 21 8.82 -17.47 10.08
N ALA A 22 7.97 -16.67 10.74
CA ALA A 22 8.07 -15.21 10.71
C ALA A 22 9.48 -14.79 11.19
N ALA A 23 10.14 -13.93 10.41
CA ALA A 23 11.44 -13.39 10.77
C ALA A 23 11.28 -12.31 11.87
N SER A 24 12.30 -12.13 12.69
CA SER A 24 12.36 -11.00 13.63
C SER A 24 12.51 -9.67 12.88
N ASP A 25 12.12 -8.54 13.50
CA ASP A 25 12.25 -7.21 12.90
C ASP A 25 13.68 -6.92 12.39
N ALA A 26 14.70 -7.25 13.20
CA ALA A 26 16.10 -7.06 12.82
C ALA A 26 16.46 -7.86 11.57
N GLU A 27 15.96 -9.08 11.44
CA GLU A 27 16.17 -9.93 10.27
C GLU A 27 15.42 -9.41 9.04
N ILE A 28 14.17 -8.97 9.20
CA ILE A 28 13.37 -8.36 8.13
C ILE A 28 14.09 -7.13 7.62
N THR A 29 14.45 -6.21 8.51
CA THR A 29 15.20 -4.99 8.22
C THR A 29 16.50 -5.31 7.50
N ALA A 30 17.31 -6.25 8.02
CA ALA A 30 18.57 -6.64 7.37
C ALA A 30 18.38 -7.30 6.00
N ARG A 31 17.29 -8.06 5.77
CA ARG A 31 16.96 -8.64 4.46
C ARG A 31 16.52 -7.56 3.48
N LEU A 32 15.67 -6.64 3.90
CA LEU A 32 15.22 -5.52 3.07
C LEU A 32 16.39 -4.62 2.71
N MET A 33 17.22 -4.21 3.67
CA MET A 33 18.38 -3.34 3.44
C MET A 33 19.42 -3.97 2.51
N ARG A 34 19.63 -5.30 2.55
CA ARG A 34 20.52 -5.99 1.60
C ARG A 34 20.00 -5.97 0.15
N ASN A 35 18.68 -5.95 -0.03
CA ASN A 35 18.03 -5.93 -1.34
C ASN A 35 17.74 -4.49 -1.82
N CYS A 36 17.84 -3.49 -0.93
CA CYS A 36 17.77 -2.07 -1.25
C CYS A 36 19.15 -1.55 -1.68
N ARG A 37 19.23 -0.88 -2.83
CA ARG A 37 20.42 -0.11 -3.19
C ARG A 37 20.48 1.29 -2.55
N CYS A 38 19.38 1.73 -1.94
CA CYS A 38 19.31 2.95 -1.15
C CYS A 38 19.46 2.59 0.33
N GLN A 39 20.56 3.00 0.95
CA GLN A 39 20.84 2.79 2.37
C GLN A 39 20.12 3.81 3.28
N ASP A 40 19.36 4.75 2.72
CA ASP A 40 18.74 5.82 3.51
C ASP A 40 17.42 5.35 4.13
N ASP A 41 17.36 5.41 5.46
CA ASP A 41 16.36 4.88 6.42
C ASP A 41 14.91 5.36 6.23
N PHE A 42 14.61 6.10 5.16
CA PHE A 42 13.35 6.83 5.04
C PHE A 42 12.12 5.94 4.82
N ASN A 43 12.26 4.65 4.48
CA ASN A 43 11.10 3.78 4.22
C ASN A 43 10.76 2.80 5.35
N ILE A 44 11.76 2.30 6.09
CA ILE A 44 11.50 1.31 7.14
C ILE A 44 10.80 1.96 8.33
N SER A 45 11.22 3.16 8.72
CA SER A 45 10.57 3.91 9.82
C SER A 45 9.12 4.25 9.52
N ASP A 46 8.79 4.63 8.28
CA ASP A 46 7.40 4.90 7.89
C ASP A 46 6.55 3.62 7.84
N VAL A 47 7.11 2.51 7.36
CA VAL A 47 6.44 1.20 7.43
C VAL A 47 6.15 0.81 8.88
N LYS A 48 7.13 0.93 9.78
CA LYS A 48 6.96 0.66 11.21
C LYS A 48 5.89 1.54 11.82
N LEU A 49 5.92 2.84 11.57
CA LEU A 49 4.89 3.78 12.04
C LEU A 49 3.50 3.37 11.58
N ARG A 50 3.31 2.99 10.31
CA ARG A 50 2.01 2.52 9.80
C ARG A 50 1.54 1.26 10.52
N LEU A 51 2.43 0.32 10.80
CA LEU A 51 2.12 -0.91 11.53
C LEU A 51 1.77 -0.66 12.99
N GLU A 52 2.56 0.17 13.67
CA GLU A 52 2.31 0.61 15.05
C GLU A 52 0.98 1.34 15.19
N VAL A 53 0.65 2.22 14.24
CA VAL A 53 -0.65 2.92 14.18
C VAL A 53 -1.79 1.92 14.02
N MET A 54 -1.57 0.80 13.32
CA MET A 54 -2.54 -0.29 13.24
C MET A 54 -2.53 -1.22 14.46
N GLU A 55 -1.73 -0.91 15.48
CA GLU A 55 -1.46 -1.71 16.69
C GLU A 55 -0.87 -3.09 16.38
N PHE A 56 -0.21 -3.22 15.23
CA PHE A 56 0.69 -4.33 15.00
C PHE A 56 2.04 -3.93 15.54
N ASP A 57 2.43 -4.52 16.66
CA ASP A 57 3.80 -4.43 17.14
C ASP A 57 4.71 -5.17 16.15
N PRO A 58 5.51 -4.45 15.34
CA PRO A 58 6.35 -5.06 14.31
C PRO A 58 7.48 -5.89 14.93
N ASP A 59 7.82 -5.63 16.19
CA ASP A 59 8.89 -6.31 16.93
C ASP A 59 8.38 -7.58 17.64
N LYS A 60 7.05 -7.82 17.66
CA LYS A 60 6.47 -9.06 18.19
C LYS A 60 6.24 -10.10 17.08
N PRO A 61 6.80 -11.32 17.20
CA PRO A 61 6.69 -12.37 16.17
C PRO A 61 5.25 -12.86 15.90
N PHE A 62 4.28 -12.48 16.74
CA PHE A 62 2.85 -12.83 16.57
C PHE A 62 1.99 -11.71 15.95
N GLY A 63 2.53 -10.49 15.77
CA GLY A 63 1.72 -9.33 15.37
C GLY A 63 1.14 -9.44 13.96
N LEU A 64 1.95 -9.87 12.99
CA LEU A 64 1.59 -9.92 11.57
C LEU A 64 1.34 -11.33 11.04
N ALA A 65 1.88 -12.36 11.70
CA ALA A 65 1.80 -13.73 11.26
C ALA A 65 0.34 -14.17 11.01
N GLY A 66 0.06 -14.63 9.78
CA GLY A 66 -1.26 -15.10 9.37
C GLY A 66 -2.31 -14.00 9.11
N LYS A 67 -1.99 -12.72 9.36
CA LYS A 67 -2.91 -11.61 9.05
C LYS A 67 -3.03 -11.43 7.54
N ARG A 68 -4.25 -11.24 7.05
CA ARG A 68 -4.53 -10.97 5.62
C ARG A 68 -4.53 -9.46 5.41
N ILE A 69 -3.52 -8.96 4.72
CA ILE A 69 -3.27 -7.53 4.52
C ILE A 69 -3.43 -7.18 3.05
N LEU A 70 -4.28 -6.18 2.77
CA LEU A 70 -4.43 -5.56 1.46
C LEU A 70 -3.79 -4.17 1.48
N ASP A 71 -2.81 -3.93 0.60
CA ASP A 71 -2.15 -2.64 0.45
C ASP A 71 -2.52 -2.01 -0.90
N LEU A 72 -3.25 -0.88 -0.85
CA LEU A 72 -3.81 -0.18 -2.00
C LEU A 72 -2.93 1.01 -2.38
N GLY A 73 -2.52 1.05 -3.65
CA GLY A 73 -1.51 2.01 -4.11
C GLY A 73 -0.16 1.69 -3.50
N CYS A 74 0.17 0.39 -3.42
CA CYS A 74 1.37 -0.10 -2.74
C CYS A 74 2.69 0.36 -3.39
N GLY A 75 2.65 1.07 -4.52
CA GLY A 75 3.84 1.43 -5.27
C GLY A 75 4.34 0.25 -6.13
N SER A 76 5.39 0.45 -6.94
CA SER A 76 5.95 -0.59 -7.81
C SER A 76 7.45 -0.53 -8.02
N HIS A 77 8.06 -1.68 -8.31
CA HIS A 77 9.48 -1.74 -8.66
C HIS A 77 9.80 -0.86 -9.87
N GLY A 78 10.81 -0.01 -9.74
CA GLY A 78 11.18 0.96 -10.78
C GLY A 78 10.23 2.15 -10.91
N SER A 79 9.35 2.40 -9.93
CA SER A 79 8.71 3.70 -9.75
C SER A 79 9.80 4.72 -9.37
N ILE A 80 10.45 5.28 -10.38
CA ILE A 80 11.32 6.45 -10.24
C ILE A 80 10.40 7.65 -10.17
N ASP A 81 10.57 8.44 -9.12
CA ASP A 81 9.92 9.73 -9.03
C ASP A 81 10.45 10.66 -10.14
N ASN A 82 9.59 11.12 -11.04
CA ASN A 82 9.99 12.17 -11.98
C ASN A 82 10.11 13.54 -11.28
N LEU A 83 9.63 13.67 -10.04
CA LEU A 83 9.79 14.84 -9.18
C LEU A 83 11.19 14.88 -8.55
N SER A 84 11.79 13.72 -8.21
CA SER A 84 13.18 13.65 -7.73
C SER A 84 14.20 14.08 -8.79
N MET A 85 13.84 14.05 -10.09
CA MET A 85 14.63 14.66 -11.16
C MET A 85 14.38 16.16 -11.37
N ARG A 86 13.36 16.75 -10.72
CA ARG A 86 12.92 18.14 -11.00
C ARG A 86 13.14 19.13 -9.87
N ILE A 87 13.42 18.69 -8.64
CA ILE A 87 13.49 19.57 -7.46
C ILE A 87 14.92 19.87 -6.99
N MET A 88 15.95 19.20 -7.51
CA MET A 88 17.34 19.42 -7.06
C MET A 88 18.20 20.08 -8.15
N PRO A 89 18.90 21.19 -7.85
CA PRO A 89 19.89 21.77 -8.76
C PRO A 89 20.97 20.73 -9.09
N GLN A 90 21.40 20.64 -10.35
CA GLN A 90 22.42 19.68 -10.79
C GLN A 90 23.77 19.85 -10.07
N ASP A 91 23.97 20.98 -9.39
CA ASP A 91 25.21 21.36 -8.73
C ASP A 91 25.31 20.96 -7.24
N SER A 92 24.28 20.31 -6.67
CA SER A 92 24.27 19.97 -5.22
C SER A 92 25.06 18.71 -4.86
N GLY A 93 25.67 17.99 -5.81
CA GLY A 93 26.46 16.77 -5.57
C GLY A 93 25.64 15.58 -5.03
N PHE A 94 24.35 15.77 -4.72
CA PHE A 94 23.43 14.75 -4.25
C PHE A 94 22.69 14.12 -5.44
N PHE A 95 23.27 13.08 -6.03
CA PHE A 95 22.57 12.24 -6.99
C PHE A 95 21.58 11.31 -6.26
N LEU A 96 20.34 11.76 -6.05
CA LEU A 96 19.23 10.94 -5.51
C LEU A 96 18.67 9.97 -6.59
N ARG A 97 19.55 9.37 -7.39
CA ARG A 97 19.20 8.54 -8.56
C ARG A 97 18.51 7.22 -8.20
N ASP A 98 18.44 6.88 -6.91
CA ASP A 98 17.94 5.61 -6.39
C ASP A 98 16.89 5.73 -5.27
N PHE A 99 16.22 6.89 -5.11
CA PHE A 99 15.13 7.03 -4.14
C PHE A 99 13.91 6.18 -4.54
N ARG A 100 13.83 4.97 -3.98
CA ARG A 100 12.74 3.99 -4.18
C ARG A 100 11.55 4.26 -3.24
N LEU A 101 11.12 5.52 -3.14
CA LEU A 101 10.05 5.93 -2.22
C LEU A 101 8.74 5.18 -2.47
N TYR A 102 8.45 4.90 -3.74
CA TYR A 102 7.21 4.28 -4.20
C TYR A 102 7.38 2.80 -4.54
N GLU A 103 8.25 2.08 -3.85
CA GLU A 103 8.30 0.61 -3.91
C GLU A 103 7.39 0.00 -2.82
N PRO A 104 6.97 -1.27 -2.96
CA PRO A 104 6.00 -1.91 -2.07
C PRO A 104 6.59 -2.37 -0.74
N TRP A 105 7.16 -1.44 0.01
CA TRP A 105 7.89 -1.73 1.25
C TRP A 105 7.01 -2.29 2.36
N LEU A 106 5.82 -1.74 2.56
CA LEU A 106 4.86 -2.29 3.52
C LEU A 106 4.52 -3.73 3.18
N CYS A 107 4.24 -4.02 1.90
CA CYS A 107 3.97 -5.38 1.45
C CYS A 107 5.13 -6.32 1.73
N ARG A 108 6.38 -5.91 1.43
CA ARG A 108 7.56 -6.76 1.66
C ARG A 108 7.81 -6.99 3.14
N TYR A 109 7.75 -5.94 3.95
CA TYR A 109 7.94 -6.03 5.39
C TYR A 109 6.88 -6.95 6.03
N ALA A 110 5.60 -6.72 5.72
CA ALA A 110 4.51 -7.54 6.22
C ALA A 110 4.62 -9.01 5.79
N TYR A 111 5.04 -9.24 4.54
CA TYR A 111 5.27 -10.59 4.02
C TYR A 111 6.38 -11.29 4.79
N GLU A 112 7.54 -10.65 4.99
CA GLU A 112 8.63 -11.25 5.80
C GLU A 112 8.24 -11.46 7.27
N GLY A 113 7.31 -10.65 7.80
CA GLY A 113 6.66 -10.83 9.09
C GLY A 113 5.59 -11.94 9.14
N GLY A 114 5.43 -12.71 8.07
CA GLY A 114 4.52 -13.86 8.00
C GLY A 114 3.06 -13.54 7.66
N ALA A 115 2.75 -12.31 7.23
CA ALA A 115 1.41 -11.95 6.78
C ALA A 115 1.08 -12.55 5.41
N ILE A 116 -0.22 -12.70 5.14
CA ILE A 116 -0.78 -13.04 3.83
C ILE A 116 -1.05 -11.72 3.10
N VAL A 117 -0.10 -11.30 2.27
CA VAL A 117 -0.11 -9.96 1.66
C VAL A 117 -0.67 -9.98 0.23
N VAL A 118 -1.53 -9.01 -0.06
CA VAL A 118 -1.98 -8.66 -1.41
C VAL A 118 -1.70 -7.18 -1.69
N GLY A 119 -0.86 -6.89 -2.67
CA GLY A 119 -0.60 -5.53 -3.14
C GLY A 119 -1.41 -5.18 -4.39
N VAL A 120 -1.93 -3.96 -4.47
CA VAL A 120 -2.64 -3.44 -5.65
C VAL A 120 -2.06 -2.10 -6.06
N ASP A 121 -1.67 -1.97 -7.33
CA ASP A 121 -1.18 -0.72 -7.90
C ASP A 121 -1.53 -0.61 -9.40
N ILE A 122 -1.38 0.56 -10.01
CA ILE A 122 -1.62 0.77 -11.45
C ILE A 122 -0.52 0.12 -12.30
N ARG A 123 0.64 -0.18 -11.71
CA ARG A 123 1.73 -0.93 -12.33
C ARG A 123 1.77 -2.37 -11.80
N LYS A 124 2.14 -3.31 -12.69
CA LYS A 124 2.30 -4.72 -12.31
C LYS A 124 3.63 -4.88 -11.57
N GLN A 125 3.62 -5.49 -10.39
CA GLN A 125 4.85 -5.98 -9.78
C GLN A 125 5.32 -7.21 -10.52
N LYS A 126 6.53 -7.16 -11.06
CA LYS A 126 7.24 -8.35 -11.52
C LYS A 126 8.23 -8.72 -10.43
N ASN A 127 8.26 -10.00 -10.05
CA ASN A 127 9.24 -10.59 -9.12
C ASN A 127 9.02 -10.36 -7.61
N GLU A 128 7.84 -9.92 -7.19
CA GLU A 128 7.52 -9.90 -5.75
C GLU A 128 7.09 -11.29 -5.27
N ARG A 129 7.43 -11.62 -4.01
CA ARG A 129 7.08 -12.90 -3.37
C ARG A 129 5.61 -12.97 -2.91
N PHE A 130 4.96 -11.81 -2.76
CA PHE A 130 3.55 -11.68 -2.39
C PHE A 130 2.65 -11.56 -3.63
N ALA A 131 1.34 -11.76 -3.45
CA ALA A 131 0.39 -11.63 -4.56
C ALA A 131 0.20 -10.15 -4.92
N SER A 132 0.30 -9.82 -6.22
CA SER A 132 0.09 -8.45 -6.69
C SER A 132 -0.87 -8.40 -7.88
N TYR A 133 -1.68 -7.33 -7.92
CA TYR A 133 -2.63 -7.09 -8.99
C TYR A 133 -2.42 -5.70 -9.60
N LYS A 134 -2.36 -5.65 -10.94
CA LYS A 134 -2.34 -4.40 -11.70
C LYS A 134 -3.78 -3.93 -11.91
N ILE A 135 -4.21 -2.91 -11.18
CA ILE A 135 -5.59 -2.38 -11.23
C ILE A 135 -5.57 -0.87 -11.21
N ASP A 136 -6.39 -0.25 -12.06
CA ASP A 136 -6.67 1.18 -11.99
C ASP A 136 -7.73 1.45 -10.92
N LEU A 137 -7.27 1.85 -9.73
CA LEU A 137 -8.12 2.14 -8.57
C LEU A 137 -8.98 3.41 -8.73
N SER A 138 -8.76 4.20 -9.79
CA SER A 138 -9.65 5.33 -10.12
C SER A 138 -10.98 4.88 -10.72
N LYS A 139 -11.09 3.62 -11.17
CA LYS A 139 -12.29 3.09 -11.81
C LYS A 139 -13.29 2.57 -10.76
N PRO A 140 -14.59 2.91 -10.89
CA PRO A 140 -15.63 2.33 -10.05
C PRO A 140 -15.61 0.80 -10.09
N GLY A 141 -15.74 0.17 -8.92
CA GLY A 141 -15.74 -1.30 -8.81
C GLY A 141 -14.41 -1.96 -9.15
N ALA A 142 -13.28 -1.24 -9.14
CA ALA A 142 -11.94 -1.77 -9.38
C ALA A 142 -11.62 -3.01 -8.52
N LEU A 143 -12.13 -3.06 -7.29
CA LEU A 143 -11.90 -4.14 -6.32
C LEU A 143 -13.02 -5.19 -6.26
N SER A 144 -14.03 -5.10 -7.13
CA SER A 144 -15.21 -6.00 -7.14
C SER A 144 -14.87 -7.47 -7.39
N PHE A 145 -13.70 -7.78 -7.93
CA PHE A 145 -13.23 -9.15 -8.14
C PHE A 145 -12.77 -9.83 -6.85
N MET A 146 -12.47 -9.05 -5.80
CA MET A 146 -12.14 -9.57 -4.47
C MET A 146 -13.42 -9.79 -3.65
N PRO A 147 -13.62 -10.96 -3.02
CA PRO A 147 -14.80 -11.23 -2.20
C PRO A 147 -14.81 -10.37 -0.93
N GLY A 148 -16.00 -10.10 -0.37
CA GLY A 148 -16.11 -9.39 0.90
C GLY A 148 -15.54 -10.19 2.07
N ARG A 149 -15.17 -9.51 3.17
CA ARG A 149 -14.64 -10.13 4.40
C ARG A 149 -13.37 -10.97 4.17
N SER A 150 -12.54 -10.54 3.22
CA SER A 150 -11.31 -11.23 2.81
C SER A 150 -10.08 -10.81 3.61
N PHE A 151 -10.09 -9.62 4.22
CA PHE A 151 -8.90 -9.03 4.82
C PHE A 151 -9.11 -8.65 6.27
N ASP A 152 -8.06 -8.77 7.06
CA ASP A 152 -7.99 -8.29 8.45
C ASP A 152 -7.56 -6.81 8.47
N VAL A 153 -6.80 -6.41 7.45
CA VAL A 153 -6.26 -5.06 7.30
C VAL A 153 -6.39 -4.60 5.85
N VAL A 154 -6.82 -3.36 5.67
CA VAL A 154 -6.72 -2.64 4.39
C VAL A 154 -5.93 -1.36 4.64
N VAL A 155 -4.92 -1.10 3.81
CA VAL A 155 -4.10 0.11 3.88
C VAL A 155 -4.26 0.91 2.60
N CYS A 156 -4.46 2.21 2.71
CA CYS A 156 -4.57 3.14 1.59
C CYS A 156 -4.03 4.52 2.00
N THR A 157 -2.72 4.63 2.12
CA THR A 157 -2.04 5.86 2.58
C THR A 157 -1.50 6.74 1.45
N SER A 158 -1.47 6.25 0.22
CA SER A 158 -0.79 6.94 -0.90
C SER A 158 -1.72 7.39 -2.03
N LEU A 159 -3.01 7.03 -1.97
CA LEU A 159 -4.00 7.38 -3.01
C LEU A 159 -4.90 8.57 -2.61
N VAL A 160 -4.95 8.91 -1.33
CA VAL A 160 -5.85 9.93 -0.77
C VAL A 160 -5.03 10.91 0.08
N ASP A 161 -4.03 11.52 -0.52
CA ASP A 161 -3.22 12.54 0.12
C ASP A 161 -3.68 13.92 -0.37
N PHE A 162 -4.51 14.57 0.46
CA PHE A 162 -5.07 15.89 0.18
C PHE A 162 -4.06 17.04 0.38
N ALA A 163 -2.93 16.80 1.06
CA ALA A 163 -1.90 17.81 1.23
C ALA A 163 -1.15 18.07 -0.08
N ASN A 164 -1.06 17.06 -0.94
CA ASN A 164 -0.24 17.10 -2.14
C ASN A 164 -0.87 17.70 -3.40
N VAL A 165 -2.13 18.17 -3.30
CA VAL A 165 -2.78 18.96 -4.38
C VAL A 165 -2.11 20.33 -4.54
N ARG A 166 -1.48 20.87 -3.49
CA ARG A 166 -0.77 22.16 -3.53
C ARG A 166 0.73 22.06 -3.85
N SER A 167 1.35 20.89 -3.67
CA SER A 167 2.81 20.69 -3.76
C SER A 167 3.26 19.76 -4.90
N GLY A 168 2.35 19.16 -5.68
CA GLY A 168 2.72 18.41 -6.88
C GLY A 168 2.79 16.88 -6.74
N GLY A 169 2.06 16.28 -5.78
CA GLY A 169 1.65 14.87 -5.80
C GLY A 169 2.52 13.87 -5.02
N THR A 170 1.90 13.02 -4.19
CA THR A 170 2.50 11.80 -3.58
C THR A 170 2.14 10.51 -4.32
N SER A 171 1.27 10.56 -5.33
CA SER A 171 1.20 9.52 -6.35
C SER A 171 1.60 10.14 -7.68
N PRO A 172 2.70 9.70 -8.31
CA PRO A 172 3.14 10.26 -9.60
C PRO A 172 2.09 10.16 -10.72
N SER A 173 1.03 9.36 -10.51
CA SER A 173 0.03 9.01 -11.52
C SER A 173 -1.38 9.53 -11.24
N LEU A 174 -1.68 10.03 -10.03
CA LEU A 174 -3.01 10.57 -9.71
C LEU A 174 -3.09 12.06 -10.10
N LYS A 175 -3.31 12.32 -11.38
CA LYS A 175 -3.69 13.65 -11.87
C LYS A 175 -5.22 13.71 -11.97
N GLY A 176 -5.88 14.39 -11.04
CA GLY A 176 -7.34 14.50 -11.01
C GLY A 176 -7.81 15.76 -10.28
N SER A 177 -9.08 16.12 -10.48
CA SER A 177 -9.69 17.21 -9.72
C SER A 177 -9.88 16.80 -8.25
N PHE A 178 -10.09 17.79 -7.37
CA PHE A 178 -10.42 17.53 -5.97
C PHE A 178 -11.70 16.67 -5.82
N GLU A 179 -12.66 16.84 -6.72
CA GLU A 179 -13.89 16.03 -6.77
C GLU A 179 -13.60 14.58 -7.16
N ASP A 180 -12.70 14.35 -8.12
CA ASP A 180 -12.29 12.99 -8.50
C ASP A 180 -11.62 12.26 -7.35
N MET A 181 -10.75 12.95 -6.59
CA MET A 181 -10.09 12.40 -5.41
C MET A 181 -11.10 12.10 -4.29
N ARG A 182 -12.04 13.01 -4.02
CA ARG A 182 -13.10 12.78 -3.03
C ARG A 182 -13.98 11.59 -3.42
N ARG A 183 -14.35 11.47 -4.71
CA ARG A 183 -15.11 10.31 -5.22
C ARG A 183 -14.32 9.02 -5.04
N MET A 184 -13.04 9.03 -5.40
CA MET A 184 -12.15 7.87 -5.24
C MET A 184 -12.02 7.46 -3.77
N ALA A 185 -11.80 8.41 -2.87
CA ALA A 185 -11.74 8.17 -1.43
C ALA A 185 -13.04 7.54 -0.91
N GLY A 186 -14.20 8.02 -1.38
CA GLY A 186 -15.50 7.45 -1.04
C GLY A 186 -15.66 6.00 -1.50
N GLU A 187 -15.28 5.70 -2.74
CA GLU A 187 -15.33 4.34 -3.28
C GLU A 187 -14.33 3.40 -2.58
N ILE A 188 -13.11 3.86 -2.31
CA ILE A 188 -12.10 3.09 -1.57
C ILE A 188 -12.59 2.80 -0.15
N THR A 189 -13.15 3.79 0.55
CA THR A 189 -13.70 3.61 1.90
C THR A 189 -14.84 2.59 1.90
N LYS A 190 -15.73 2.67 0.91
CA LYS A 190 -16.83 1.72 0.72
C LYS A 190 -16.32 0.30 0.46
N GLU A 191 -15.30 0.15 -0.39
CA GLU A 191 -14.70 -1.14 -0.69
C GLU A 191 -13.91 -1.69 0.50
N ALA A 192 -13.15 -0.87 1.22
CA ALA A 192 -12.47 -1.26 2.46
C ALA A 192 -13.48 -1.83 3.48
N ARG A 193 -14.61 -1.13 3.69
CA ARG A 193 -15.70 -1.64 4.53
C ARG A 193 -16.24 -3.00 4.07
N ARG A 194 -16.36 -3.24 2.76
CA ARG A 194 -16.82 -4.51 2.20
C ARG A 194 -15.79 -5.62 2.39
N LEU A 195 -14.52 -5.30 2.14
CA LEU A 195 -13.39 -6.23 2.12
C LEU A 195 -12.93 -6.65 3.52
N LEU A 196 -13.08 -5.79 4.52
CA LEU A 196 -12.69 -6.10 5.90
C LEU A 196 -13.61 -7.13 6.56
N VAL A 197 -13.02 -7.98 7.40
CA VAL A 197 -13.76 -8.72 8.43
C VAL A 197 -14.24 -7.79 9.54
N GLU A 198 -15.17 -8.27 10.36
CA GLU A 198 -15.56 -7.58 11.59
C GLU A 198 -14.35 -7.47 12.54
N GLY A 199 -14.14 -6.31 13.17
CA GLY A 199 -12.93 -5.99 13.93
C GLY A 199 -11.68 -5.71 13.09
N GLY A 200 -11.78 -5.81 11.75
CA GLY A 200 -10.68 -5.50 10.85
C GLY A 200 -10.40 -3.99 10.78
N LYS A 201 -9.16 -3.63 10.47
CA LYS A 201 -8.69 -2.23 10.47
C LYS A 201 -8.47 -1.67 9.07
N PHE A 202 -8.87 -0.43 8.87
CA PHE A 202 -8.60 0.36 7.68
C PHE A 202 -7.68 1.52 8.05
N LEU A 203 -6.48 1.54 7.50
CA LEU A 203 -5.55 2.67 7.62
C LEU A 203 -5.66 3.52 6.35
N ALA A 204 -6.00 4.80 6.52
CA ALA A 204 -6.08 5.77 5.45
C ALA A 204 -5.33 7.06 5.82
N THR A 205 -5.11 7.93 4.83
CA THR A 205 -4.67 9.30 5.06
C THR A 205 -5.87 10.26 5.03
N GLU A 206 -5.97 11.11 6.05
CA GLU A 206 -6.89 12.25 6.11
C GLU A 206 -6.06 13.54 6.16
N GLY A 207 -5.78 14.13 5.00
CA GLY A 207 -4.86 15.27 4.91
C GLY A 207 -3.41 14.83 5.10
N ILE A 208 -2.69 15.43 6.06
CA ILE A 208 -1.31 15.06 6.43
C ILE A 208 -1.23 13.99 7.53
N HIS A 209 -2.37 13.52 8.04
CA HIS A 209 -2.43 12.60 9.18
C HIS A 209 -2.89 11.22 8.75
N TYR A 210 -2.40 10.20 9.46
CA TYR A 210 -2.98 8.87 9.42
C TYR A 210 -4.28 8.83 10.22
N ALA A 211 -5.26 8.09 9.70
CA ALA A 211 -6.51 7.79 10.37
C ALA A 211 -6.72 6.27 10.34
N VAL A 212 -7.08 5.70 11.48
CA VAL A 212 -7.42 4.28 11.60
C VAL A 212 -8.89 4.14 11.86
N TYR A 213 -9.53 3.28 11.10
CA TYR A 213 -10.91 2.88 11.34
C TYR A 213 -10.97 1.40 11.65
N GLU A 214 -11.81 1.03 12.60
CA GLU A 214 -12.17 -0.35 12.86
C GLU A 214 -13.55 -0.64 12.29
N LYS A 215 -13.73 -1.85 11.75
CA LYS A 215 -15.05 -2.30 11.31
C LYS A 215 -15.87 -2.82 12.48
N ILE A 216 -16.86 -2.04 12.90
CA ILE A 216 -17.77 -2.32 14.02
C ILE A 216 -19.23 -2.29 13.53
N LYS A 217 -19.95 -3.38 13.77
CA LYS A 217 -21.30 -3.70 13.29
C LYS A 217 -21.47 -3.37 11.81
N GLY A 218 -20.47 -3.77 11.00
CA GLY A 218 -20.46 -3.52 9.56
C GLY A 218 -20.20 -2.07 9.12
N LYS A 219 -19.89 -1.16 10.05
CA LYS A 219 -19.53 0.25 9.77
C LYS A 219 -18.05 0.49 10.09
N LEU A 220 -17.42 1.43 9.39
CA LEU A 220 -16.08 1.90 9.76
C LEU A 220 -16.23 3.00 10.81
N VAL A 221 -15.59 2.81 11.97
CA VAL A 221 -15.58 3.75 13.09
C VAL A 221 -14.14 4.19 13.30
N LYS A 222 -13.87 5.49 13.30
CA LYS A 222 -12.52 6.03 13.53
C LYS A 222 -12.10 5.74 14.97
N VAL A 223 -10.89 5.19 15.15
CA VAL A 223 -10.32 4.80 16.45
C VAL A 223 -8.98 5.49 16.74
N PHE A 224 -8.34 6.05 15.72
CA PHE A 224 -7.13 6.87 15.80
C PHE A 224 -7.17 7.95 14.70
#